data_AF-A0A4R0XAN8-F1
#
_entry.id   AF-A0A4R0XAN8-F1
#
_cell.length_a   1.000
_cell.length_b   1.000
_cell.length_c   1.000
_cell.angle_alpha   90.00
_cell.angle_beta   90.00
_cell.angle_gamma   90.00
#
_symmetry.space_group_name_H-M   'P 1'
#
loop_
_entity.id
_entity.type
_entity.pdbx_description
1 polymer ?
#
loop_
_entity_poly.entity_id
_entity_poly.type
_entity_poly.pdbx_seq_one_letter_code
_entity_poly.pdbx_strand_id
1 'polypeptide(L)'
;MISSPDRDEAMQLIDEAVQEGASRRRACEELGLSVRTVQRWRLSPQDGRPLAVRDAPRNRLDEAQRQAVLEAANRPEYASLTPHQIVPKLADEGIYLGSESTFYRVLKAAGQAQRRGRAKAPQQRTLTTHCATGPNQVWCWDITWMPSTVRGRYFYWYMMKDIYSRKLVMNEVWEEESAEHASVLLTKGCLREGLAGGPLVLHSDNGSAMKGATMRATMVDLGVQSSFNRPRVSNDNAFAESLFRTAKYCALWPEKPFATLDDARQWVQRFVQWYNEKHCHSALKYVTPGQRHRGEAAQLLSRRRALYESVRMQNPERWSGGIRNWDLTGPVYLNPERAQAPAQMYKPAA
;
A
#
# COMPACT_ATOMS: atom_id res chain seq x y z
N MET A 1 25.44 -18.60 3.10
CA MET A 1 26.32 -19.79 3.10
C MET A 1 27.48 -19.41 4.01
N ILE A 2 27.68 -20.10 5.13
CA ILE A 2 28.73 -19.74 6.09
C ILE A 2 30.08 -19.97 5.41
N SER A 3 30.94 -18.95 5.41
CA SER A 3 32.24 -18.98 4.73
C SER A 3 33.18 -20.00 5.43
N SER A 4 34.28 -20.42 4.79
CA SER A 4 35.20 -21.38 5.42
C SER A 4 35.77 -20.86 6.75
N PRO A 5 36.22 -19.59 6.85
CA PRO A 5 36.69 -19.02 8.11
C PRO A 5 35.62 -19.02 9.21
N ASP A 6 34.38 -18.60 8.88
CA ASP A 6 33.28 -18.56 9.84
C ASP A 6 32.88 -19.97 10.34
N ARG A 7 33.12 -21.02 9.55
CA ARG A 7 32.89 -22.41 9.98
C ARG A 7 33.93 -22.86 10.99
N ASP A 8 35.19 -22.51 10.75
CA ASP A 8 36.29 -22.88 11.62
C ASP A 8 36.15 -22.19 12.99
N GLU A 9 35.80 -20.90 12.98
CA GLU A 9 35.48 -20.13 14.19
C GLU A 9 34.26 -20.72 14.93
N ALA A 10 33.17 -21.02 14.21
CA ALA A 10 31.99 -21.64 14.82
C ALA A 10 32.29 -23.04 15.40
N MET A 11 33.19 -23.82 14.79
CA MET A 11 33.61 -25.11 15.34
C MET A 11 34.46 -24.94 16.61
N GLN A 12 35.36 -23.96 16.64
CA GLN A 12 36.18 -23.65 17.82
C GLN A 12 35.31 -23.23 19.01
N LEU A 13 34.37 -22.29 18.81
CA LEU A 13 33.46 -21.84 19.86
C LEU A 13 32.58 -22.97 20.40
N ILE A 14 32.13 -23.88 19.54
CA ILE A 14 31.35 -25.05 19.96
C ILE A 14 32.23 -26.03 20.74
N ASP A 15 33.49 -26.23 20.36
CA ASP A 15 34.40 -27.13 21.08
C ASP A 15 34.83 -26.57 22.44
N GLU A 16 35.07 -25.26 22.52
CA GLU A 16 35.35 -24.54 23.77
C GLU A 16 34.17 -24.66 24.75
N ALA A 17 32.96 -24.32 24.30
CA ALA A 17 31.75 -24.44 25.12
C ALA A 17 31.51 -25.88 25.62
N VAL A 18 31.81 -26.89 24.79
CA VAL A 18 31.69 -28.30 25.18
C VAL A 18 32.77 -28.71 26.19
N GLN A 19 33.99 -28.20 26.05
CA GLN A 19 35.08 -28.43 27.03
C GLN A 19 34.75 -27.80 28.39
N GLU A 20 34.10 -26.64 28.41
CA GLU A 20 33.63 -25.96 29.62
C GLU A 20 32.36 -26.60 30.24
N GLY A 21 31.87 -27.71 29.66
CA GLY A 21 30.80 -28.52 30.23
C GLY A 21 29.41 -28.29 29.61
N ALA A 22 29.28 -27.48 28.57
CA ALA A 22 28.02 -27.33 27.85
C ALA A 22 27.70 -28.59 27.02
N SER A 23 26.43 -28.93 26.91
CA SER A 23 26.02 -29.98 25.97
C SER A 23 26.20 -29.47 24.53
N ARG A 24 26.80 -30.29 23.66
CA ARG A 24 27.03 -29.94 22.24
C ARG A 24 25.77 -29.48 21.52
N ARG A 25 24.59 -30.02 21.88
CA ARG A 25 23.30 -29.58 21.35
C ARG A 25 23.02 -28.10 21.67
N ARG A 26 23.19 -27.70 22.93
CA ARG A 26 22.99 -26.31 23.37
C ARG A 26 23.98 -25.36 22.73
N ALA A 27 25.26 -25.74 22.66
CA ALA A 27 26.28 -24.93 21.99
C ALA A 27 25.98 -24.71 20.49
N CYS A 28 25.43 -25.71 19.81
CA CYS A 28 24.98 -25.56 18.43
C CYS A 28 23.73 -24.65 18.31
N GLU A 29 22.77 -24.78 19.24
CA GLU A 29 21.53 -23.99 19.25
C GLU A 29 21.79 -22.48 19.39
N GLU A 30 22.75 -22.08 20.23
CA GLU A 30 23.14 -20.67 20.41
C GLU A 30 23.67 -20.02 19.12
N LEU A 31 24.38 -20.81 18.28
CA LEU A 31 24.87 -20.34 16.97
C LEU A 31 23.85 -20.54 15.84
N GLY A 32 22.62 -20.97 16.15
CA GLY A 32 21.59 -21.27 15.16
C GLY A 32 21.94 -22.47 14.25
N LEU A 33 22.84 -23.35 14.70
CA LEU A 33 23.33 -24.50 13.96
C LEU A 33 22.68 -25.80 14.45
N SER A 34 22.52 -26.76 13.54
CA SER A 34 22.14 -28.11 13.93
C SER A 34 23.39 -28.93 14.25
N VAL A 35 23.29 -29.85 15.22
CA VAL A 35 24.38 -30.81 15.53
C VAL A 35 24.83 -31.57 14.28
N ARG A 36 23.88 -31.90 13.39
CA ARG A 36 24.16 -32.55 12.09
C ARG A 36 25.02 -31.69 11.17
N THR A 37 24.82 -30.38 11.17
CA THR A 37 25.61 -29.42 10.37
C THR A 37 27.06 -29.42 10.83
N VAL A 38 27.28 -29.38 12.15
CA VAL A 38 28.62 -29.36 12.76
C VAL A 38 29.34 -30.68 12.55
N GLN A 39 28.64 -31.82 12.72
CA GLN A 39 29.18 -33.15 12.38
C GLN A 39 29.62 -33.23 10.91
N ARG A 40 28.81 -32.68 10.00
CA ARG A 40 29.13 -32.64 8.57
C ARG A 40 30.36 -31.78 8.27
N TRP A 41 30.52 -30.63 8.94
CA TRP A 41 31.72 -29.80 8.78
C TRP A 41 32.99 -30.49 9.28
N ARG A 42 32.91 -31.26 10.38
CA ARG A 42 34.05 -32.07 10.87
C ARG A 42 34.47 -33.18 9.89
N LEU A 43 33.50 -33.80 9.21
CA LEU A 43 33.77 -34.85 8.22
C LEU A 43 34.21 -34.31 6.87
N SER A 44 33.91 -33.05 6.56
CA SER A 44 34.23 -32.41 5.28
C SER A 44 34.47 -30.92 5.51
N PRO A 45 35.73 -30.52 5.77
CA PRO A 45 36.09 -29.14 6.10
C PRO A 45 35.75 -28.15 4.98
N GLN A 46 35.85 -28.61 3.72
CA GLN A 46 35.59 -27.78 2.54
C GLN A 46 34.18 -28.01 1.99
N ASP A 47 33.51 -26.91 1.63
CA ASP A 47 32.27 -26.98 0.87
C ASP A 47 32.58 -27.36 -0.58
N GLY A 48 32.29 -28.59 -0.99
CA GLY A 48 32.46 -29.04 -2.37
C GLY A 48 31.40 -28.51 -3.35
N ARG A 49 30.33 -27.86 -2.86
CA ARG A 49 29.23 -27.35 -3.70
C ARG A 49 29.62 -26.30 -4.76
N PRO A 50 30.62 -25.41 -4.54
CA PRO A 50 31.09 -24.46 -5.54
C PRO A 50 31.92 -25.11 -6.65
N LEU A 51 32.63 -26.20 -6.34
CA LEU A 51 33.48 -26.95 -7.27
C LEU A 51 32.76 -28.12 -7.94
N ALA A 52 31.51 -28.39 -7.54
CA ALA A 52 30.69 -29.44 -8.11
C ALA A 52 30.38 -29.13 -9.58
N VAL A 53 30.96 -29.91 -10.49
CA VAL A 53 30.55 -29.96 -11.89
C VAL A 53 29.13 -30.51 -11.93
N ARG A 54 28.16 -29.64 -12.22
CA ARG A 54 26.76 -30.04 -12.38
C ARG A 54 26.49 -30.25 -13.86
N ASP A 55 25.96 -31.42 -14.19
CA ASP A 55 25.46 -31.67 -15.53
C ASP A 55 24.40 -30.63 -15.91
N ALA A 56 24.37 -30.27 -17.19
CA ALA A 56 23.33 -29.38 -17.68
C ALA A 56 21.95 -30.02 -17.42
N PRO A 57 20.95 -29.22 -17.00
CA PRO A 57 19.59 -29.73 -16.82
C PRO A 57 19.08 -30.38 -18.11
N ARG A 58 18.43 -31.55 -18.00
CA ARG A 58 17.89 -32.28 -19.17
C ARG A 58 16.89 -31.48 -20.02
N ASN A 59 16.29 -30.44 -19.44
CA ASN A 59 15.33 -29.53 -20.08
C ASN A 59 15.98 -28.24 -20.62
N ARG A 60 17.32 -28.18 -20.70
CA ARG A 60 18.01 -27.07 -21.34
C ARG A 60 17.83 -27.18 -22.85
N LEU A 61 17.32 -26.12 -23.47
CA LEU A 61 17.26 -26.02 -24.92
C LEU A 61 18.67 -26.04 -25.50
N ASP A 62 18.86 -26.81 -26.56
CA ASP A 62 20.05 -26.73 -27.40
C ASP A 62 20.02 -25.45 -28.25
N GLU A 63 21.11 -25.17 -28.97
CA GLU A 63 21.23 -23.94 -29.75
C GLU A 63 20.28 -23.93 -30.96
N ALA A 64 20.01 -25.09 -31.57
CA ALA A 64 19.09 -25.19 -32.70
C ALA A 64 17.64 -24.90 -32.27
N GLN A 65 17.22 -25.40 -31.11
CA GLN A 65 15.91 -25.13 -30.52
C GLN A 65 15.77 -23.66 -30.11
N ARG A 66 16.84 -23.03 -29.58
CA ARG A 66 16.84 -21.60 -29.28
C ARG A 66 16.71 -20.77 -30.54
N GLN A 67 17.41 -21.15 -31.61
CA GLN A 67 17.35 -20.49 -32.89
C GLN A 67 15.94 -20.61 -33.52
N ALA A 68 15.32 -21.79 -33.46
CA ALA A 68 13.94 -21.99 -33.92
C ALA A 68 12.94 -21.08 -33.19
N VAL A 69 13.09 -20.91 -31.87
CA VAL A 69 12.27 -19.97 -31.08
C VAL A 69 12.46 -18.52 -31.54
N LEU A 70 13.71 -18.10 -31.80
CA LEU A 70 14.01 -16.75 -32.29
C LEU A 70 13.45 -16.52 -33.70
N GLU A 71 13.62 -17.48 -34.61
CA GLU A 71 13.11 -17.40 -35.97
C GLU A 71 11.59 -17.29 -35.98
N ALA A 72 10.91 -18.15 -35.22
CA ALA A 72 9.47 -18.07 -35.05
C ALA A 72 9.06 -16.69 -34.52
N ALA A 73 9.64 -16.23 -33.41
CA ALA A 73 9.28 -14.94 -32.83
C ALA A 73 9.55 -13.72 -33.74
N ASN A 74 10.51 -13.83 -34.66
CA ASN A 74 10.87 -12.77 -35.61
C ASN A 74 10.19 -12.89 -36.98
N ARG A 75 9.26 -13.84 -37.18
CA ARG A 75 8.43 -13.87 -38.40
C ARG A 75 7.66 -12.56 -38.54
N PRO A 76 7.48 -12.01 -39.76
CA PRO A 76 6.83 -10.71 -39.98
C PRO A 76 5.44 -10.59 -39.32
N GLU A 77 4.66 -11.66 -39.36
CA GLU A 77 3.34 -11.81 -38.73
C GLU A 77 3.34 -11.79 -37.19
N TYR A 78 4.47 -12.12 -36.56
CA TYR A 78 4.65 -12.19 -35.10
C TYR A 78 5.52 -11.08 -34.53
N ALA A 79 6.21 -10.29 -35.38
CA ALA A 79 7.14 -9.24 -34.98
C ALA A 79 6.54 -8.22 -34.00
N SER A 80 5.22 -7.96 -34.10
CA SER A 80 4.48 -7.05 -33.21
C SER A 80 3.67 -7.76 -32.13
N LEU A 81 3.79 -9.08 -31.96
CA LEU A 81 3.06 -9.84 -30.95
C LEU A 81 3.91 -10.08 -29.70
N THR A 82 3.25 -10.42 -28.60
CA THR A 82 3.93 -10.86 -27.37
C THR A 82 4.04 -12.39 -27.34
N PRO A 83 4.95 -12.99 -26.58
CA PRO A 83 5.00 -14.45 -26.39
C PRO A 83 3.65 -15.09 -26.01
N HIS A 84 2.80 -14.38 -25.26
CA HIS A 84 1.43 -14.84 -24.94
C HIS A 84 0.50 -14.97 -26.14
N GLN A 85 0.82 -14.33 -27.26
CA GLN A 85 0.06 -14.43 -28.50
C GLN A 85 0.77 -15.32 -29.52
N ILE A 86 2.10 -15.32 -29.53
CA ILE A 86 2.91 -16.13 -30.45
C ILE A 86 2.76 -17.62 -30.14
N VAL A 87 2.83 -18.01 -28.86
CA VAL A 87 2.76 -19.42 -28.47
C VAL A 87 1.40 -20.06 -28.82
N PRO A 88 0.24 -19.44 -28.54
CA PRO A 88 -1.04 -19.97 -29.00
C PRO A 88 -1.17 -20.04 -30.51
N LYS A 89 -0.72 -19.02 -31.26
CA LYS A 89 -0.77 -19.04 -32.73
C LYS A 89 0.06 -20.16 -33.34
N LEU A 90 1.25 -20.40 -32.81
CA LEU A 90 2.06 -21.55 -33.20
C LEU A 90 1.37 -22.87 -32.86
N ALA A 91 0.70 -22.95 -31.71
CA ALA A 91 -0.07 -24.13 -31.33
C ALA A 91 -1.27 -24.39 -32.26
N ASP A 92 -1.95 -23.33 -32.73
CA ASP A 92 -3.02 -23.42 -33.74
C ASP A 92 -2.49 -23.95 -35.07
N GLU A 93 -1.22 -23.71 -35.38
CA GLU A 93 -0.49 -24.26 -36.54
C GLU A 93 0.09 -25.67 -36.29
N GLY A 94 -0.12 -26.24 -35.10
CA GLY A 94 0.41 -27.55 -34.71
C GLY A 94 1.90 -27.56 -34.34
N ILE A 95 2.50 -26.39 -34.09
CA ILE A 95 3.93 -26.21 -33.82
C ILE A 95 4.14 -25.89 -32.33
N TYR A 96 4.99 -26.67 -31.65
CA TYR A 96 5.38 -26.39 -30.27
C TYR A 96 6.90 -26.22 -30.13
N LEU A 97 7.33 -25.00 -29.80
CA LEU A 97 8.75 -24.65 -29.60
C LEU A 97 9.11 -24.36 -28.13
N GLY A 98 8.11 -24.30 -27.24
CA GLY A 98 8.28 -24.08 -25.81
C GLY A 98 7.19 -23.19 -25.21
N SER A 99 7.18 -23.11 -23.88
CA SER A 99 6.26 -22.23 -23.12
C SER A 99 6.52 -20.74 -23.36
N GLU A 100 5.58 -19.88 -22.97
CA GLU A 100 5.72 -18.43 -22.97
C GLU A 100 6.94 -17.99 -22.15
N SER A 101 7.16 -18.63 -21.00
CA SER A 101 8.34 -18.40 -20.15
C SER A 101 9.65 -18.72 -20.87
N THR A 102 9.64 -19.78 -21.68
CA THR A 102 10.77 -20.16 -22.54
C THR A 102 11.03 -19.11 -23.61
N PHE A 103 10.00 -18.65 -24.33
CA PHE A 103 10.10 -17.58 -25.32
C PHE A 103 10.65 -16.29 -24.71
N TYR A 104 10.10 -15.85 -23.56
CA TYR A 104 10.62 -14.67 -22.86
C TYR A 104 12.09 -14.82 -22.48
N ARG A 105 12.52 -15.99 -21.99
CA ARG A 105 13.92 -16.25 -21.62
C ARG A 105 14.85 -16.19 -22.83
N VAL A 106 14.45 -16.80 -23.96
CA VAL A 106 15.24 -16.81 -25.20
C VAL A 106 15.33 -15.41 -25.80
N LEU A 107 14.21 -14.70 -25.94
CA LEU A 107 14.17 -13.33 -26.45
C LEU A 107 14.96 -12.36 -25.57
N LYS A 108 14.90 -12.52 -24.24
CA LYS A 108 15.69 -11.72 -23.31
C LYS A 108 17.19 -11.97 -23.47
N ALA A 109 17.59 -13.24 -23.62
CA ALA A 109 18.99 -13.60 -23.85
C ALA A 109 19.53 -13.05 -25.19
N ALA A 110 18.68 -12.98 -26.22
CA ALA A 110 19.00 -12.38 -27.52
C ALA A 110 18.83 -10.85 -27.55
N GLY A 111 18.48 -10.21 -26.44
CA GLY A 111 18.28 -8.75 -26.36
C GLY A 111 17.01 -8.22 -27.07
N GLN A 112 16.11 -9.10 -27.51
CA GLN A 112 14.89 -8.77 -28.26
C GLN A 112 13.65 -8.54 -27.37
N ALA A 113 13.75 -8.82 -26.06
CA ALA A 113 12.68 -8.53 -25.09
C ALA A 113 12.73 -7.09 -24.55
N GLN A 114 12.82 -6.10 -25.45
CA GLN A 114 12.85 -4.68 -25.06
C GLN A 114 11.45 -4.09 -24.95
N ARG A 115 11.32 -3.09 -24.08
CA ARG A 115 10.07 -2.35 -23.93
C ARG A 115 9.83 -1.54 -25.20
N ARG A 116 8.67 -1.72 -25.83
CA ARG A 116 8.25 -0.92 -26.98
C ARG A 116 7.77 0.44 -26.48
N GLY A 117 8.41 1.52 -26.94
CA GLY A 117 7.99 2.91 -26.69
C GLY A 117 9.03 3.78 -25.98
N ARG A 118 8.83 5.10 -26.04
CA ARG A 118 9.71 6.14 -25.45
C ARG A 118 9.55 6.32 -23.93
N ALA A 119 8.79 5.45 -23.27
CA ALA A 119 8.53 5.55 -21.85
C ALA A 119 9.79 5.18 -21.05
N LYS A 120 10.28 6.14 -20.24
CA LYS A 120 11.40 5.91 -19.32
C LYS A 120 11.17 4.64 -18.48
N ALA A 121 12.24 3.92 -18.18
CA ALA A 121 12.20 2.76 -17.29
C ALA A 121 11.59 3.16 -15.93
N PRO A 122 10.76 2.31 -15.31
CA PRO A 122 10.24 2.57 -13.97
C PRO A 122 11.42 2.71 -13.00
N GLN A 123 11.54 3.87 -12.34
CA GLN A 123 12.49 4.03 -11.23
C GLN A 123 11.83 3.57 -9.94
N GLN A 124 12.48 2.65 -9.23
CA GLN A 124 12.13 2.39 -7.83
C GLN A 124 12.57 3.58 -6.99
N ARG A 125 11.65 4.16 -6.24
CA ARG A 125 11.91 5.24 -5.28
C ARG A 125 11.41 4.81 -3.91
N THR A 126 12.14 5.20 -2.87
CA THR A 126 11.78 4.98 -1.47
C THR A 126 10.40 5.57 -1.20
N LEU A 127 9.56 4.81 -0.49
CA LEU A 127 8.24 5.26 -0.08
C LEU A 127 8.40 6.27 1.05
N THR A 128 7.84 7.47 0.90
CA THR A 128 7.69 8.39 2.04
C THR A 128 6.53 7.88 2.87
N THR A 129 6.86 7.10 3.90
CA THR A 129 5.88 6.50 4.81
C THR A 129 5.71 7.40 6.03
N HIS A 130 4.56 8.05 6.16
CA HIS A 130 4.17 8.70 7.41
C HIS A 130 3.28 7.78 8.24
N CYS A 131 3.52 7.78 9.55
CA CYS A 131 2.81 6.98 10.52
C CYS A 131 2.02 7.90 11.45
N ALA A 132 0.72 7.65 11.60
CA ALA A 132 -0.14 8.32 12.57
C ALA A 132 -0.53 7.32 13.68
N THR A 133 -0.06 7.57 14.90
CA THR A 133 -0.42 6.85 16.13
C THR A 133 -1.63 7.48 16.84
N GLY A 134 -1.96 8.72 16.50
CA GLY A 134 -3.06 9.50 17.07
C GLY A 134 -3.70 10.48 16.07
N PRO A 135 -4.80 11.14 16.47
CA PRO A 135 -5.43 12.17 15.65
C PRO A 135 -4.46 13.35 15.42
N ASN A 136 -4.67 14.07 14.32
CA ASN A 136 -3.97 15.32 14.02
C ASN A 136 -2.44 15.24 13.87
N GLN A 137 -1.91 14.06 13.55
CA GLN A 137 -0.49 13.89 13.22
C GLN A 137 -0.21 13.91 11.72
N VAL A 138 -1.12 13.33 10.93
CA VAL A 138 -1.00 13.28 9.46
C VAL A 138 -2.36 13.54 8.85
N TRP A 139 -2.46 14.62 8.08
CA TRP A 139 -3.62 14.93 7.27
C TRP A 139 -3.34 14.64 5.81
N CYS A 140 -4.32 14.13 5.09
CA CYS A 140 -4.33 14.15 3.64
C CYS A 140 -5.32 15.21 3.17
N TRP A 141 -5.02 15.88 2.06
CA TRP A 141 -5.95 16.84 1.45
C TRP A 141 -6.03 16.65 -0.05
N ASP A 142 -7.16 17.07 -0.62
CA ASP A 142 -7.46 16.94 -2.03
C ASP A 142 -8.59 17.91 -2.43
N ILE A 143 -8.74 18.12 -3.74
CA ILE A 143 -9.76 18.97 -4.34
C ILE A 143 -10.57 18.14 -5.32
N THR A 144 -11.90 18.25 -5.24
CA THR A 144 -12.78 17.63 -6.24
C THR A 144 -13.72 18.65 -6.85
N TRP A 145 -14.04 18.45 -8.12
CA TRP A 145 -15.01 19.28 -8.85
C TRP A 145 -16.43 18.78 -8.58
N MET A 146 -17.34 19.73 -8.41
CA MET A 146 -18.76 19.49 -8.22
C MET A 146 -19.52 20.11 -9.39
N PRO A 147 -20.43 19.35 -10.02
CA PRO A 147 -21.16 19.83 -11.19
C PRO A 147 -22.11 20.96 -10.80
N SER A 148 -22.07 22.06 -11.57
CA SER A 148 -23.10 23.10 -11.50
C SER A 148 -24.15 22.90 -12.59
N THR A 149 -25.31 23.55 -12.44
CA THR A 149 -26.35 23.59 -13.49
C THR A 149 -25.89 24.29 -14.77
N VAL A 150 -24.86 25.14 -14.69
CA VAL A 150 -24.25 25.83 -15.84
C VAL A 150 -23.17 24.94 -16.45
N ARG A 151 -23.38 24.52 -17.70
CA ARG A 151 -22.43 23.66 -18.42
C ARG A 151 -21.05 24.33 -18.51
N GLY A 152 -20.01 23.60 -18.10
CA GLY A 152 -18.64 24.09 -18.12
C GLY A 152 -18.23 24.92 -16.90
N ARG A 153 -19.17 25.22 -15.98
CA ARG A 153 -18.88 25.81 -14.68
C ARG A 153 -18.95 24.74 -13.59
N TYR A 154 -17.97 24.76 -12.71
CA TYR A 154 -17.84 23.82 -11.60
C TYR A 154 -17.60 24.57 -10.30
N PHE A 155 -17.99 23.94 -9.19
CA PHE A 155 -17.53 24.35 -7.87
C PHE A 155 -16.43 23.41 -7.41
N TYR A 156 -15.51 23.92 -6.61
CA TYR A 156 -14.33 23.20 -6.15
C TYR A 156 -14.45 22.94 -4.67
N TRP A 157 -14.60 21.67 -4.29
CA TRP A 157 -14.65 21.24 -2.91
C TRP A 157 -13.26 20.84 -2.45
N TYR A 158 -12.70 21.63 -1.54
CA TYR A 158 -11.44 21.37 -0.89
C TYR A 158 -11.72 20.63 0.42
N MET A 159 -10.94 19.59 0.68
CA MET A 159 -11.09 18.82 1.91
C MET A 159 -9.74 18.48 2.53
N MET A 160 -9.70 18.51 3.86
CA MET A 160 -8.62 18.03 4.70
C MET A 160 -9.15 16.94 5.61
N LYS A 161 -8.47 15.81 5.63
CA LYS A 161 -8.87 14.62 6.39
C LYS A 161 -7.71 14.12 7.21
N ASP A 162 -8.01 13.83 8.47
CA ASP A 162 -7.09 13.10 9.34
C ASP A 162 -7.05 11.62 8.92
N ILE A 163 -5.85 11.12 8.59
CA ILE A 163 -5.73 9.71 8.17
C ILE A 163 -5.97 8.76 9.33
N TYR A 164 -5.66 9.14 10.57
CA TYR A 164 -5.79 8.24 11.72
C TYR A 164 -7.27 7.96 12.03
N SER A 165 -8.02 9.03 12.21
CA SER A 165 -9.43 8.96 12.60
C SER A 165 -10.39 8.88 11.42
N ARG A 166 -9.92 9.14 10.20
CA ARG A 166 -10.72 9.36 8.99
C ARG A 166 -11.57 10.62 9.02
N LYS A 167 -11.53 11.44 10.08
CA LYS A 167 -12.36 12.63 10.22
C LYS A 167 -12.04 13.64 9.12
N LEU A 168 -13.08 14.22 8.50
CA LEU A 168 -12.97 15.45 7.73
C LEU A 168 -12.77 16.62 8.71
N VAL A 169 -11.54 17.08 8.88
CA VAL A 169 -11.18 18.12 9.86
C VAL A 169 -11.61 19.51 9.37
N MET A 170 -11.40 19.78 8.08
CA MET A 170 -11.73 21.05 7.46
C MET A 170 -12.14 20.84 6.01
N ASN A 171 -13.06 21.66 5.52
CA ASN A 171 -13.53 21.64 4.15
C ASN A 171 -14.15 22.99 3.77
N GLU A 172 -14.01 23.38 2.51
CA GLU A 172 -14.67 24.55 1.95
C GLU A 172 -14.98 24.35 0.47
N VAL A 173 -15.94 25.13 -0.04
CA VAL A 173 -16.33 25.13 -1.45
C VAL A 173 -16.16 26.53 -2.02
N TRP A 174 -15.46 26.58 -3.17
CA TRP A 174 -15.10 27.79 -3.89
C TRP A 174 -15.49 27.70 -5.37
N GLU A 175 -15.50 28.83 -6.06
CA GLU A 175 -15.81 28.88 -7.50
C GLU A 175 -14.60 28.61 -8.39
N GLU A 176 -13.40 28.66 -7.81
CA GLU A 176 -12.14 28.45 -8.52
C GLU A 176 -11.11 27.64 -7.72
N GLU A 177 -10.13 27.10 -8.44
CA GLU A 177 -8.96 26.45 -7.86
C GLU A 177 -7.85 27.48 -7.60
N SER A 178 -7.45 27.69 -6.35
CA SER A 178 -6.42 28.66 -5.94
C SER A 178 -5.64 28.16 -4.70
N ALA A 179 -4.36 28.53 -4.66
CA ALA A 179 -3.48 28.22 -3.52
C ALA A 179 -3.83 29.08 -2.28
N GLU A 180 -4.41 30.25 -2.47
CA GLU A 180 -4.90 31.13 -1.41
C GLU A 180 -6.06 30.46 -0.66
N HIS A 181 -6.99 29.83 -1.38
CA HIS A 181 -8.07 29.06 -0.77
C HIS A 181 -7.54 27.86 0.03
N ALA A 182 -6.53 27.16 -0.49
CA ALA A 182 -5.87 26.06 0.24
C ALA A 182 -5.18 26.55 1.53
N SER A 183 -4.52 27.72 1.48
CA SER A 183 -3.90 28.37 2.64
C SER A 183 -4.93 28.74 3.72
N VAL A 184 -6.05 29.36 3.32
CA VAL A 184 -7.16 29.71 4.22
C VAL A 184 -7.74 28.46 4.85
N LEU A 185 -7.93 27.39 4.07
CA LEU A 185 -8.42 26.11 4.56
C LEU A 185 -7.49 25.51 5.61
N LEU A 186 -6.18 25.49 5.35
CA LEU A 186 -5.20 24.95 6.29
C LEU A 186 -5.21 25.72 7.60
N THR A 187 -5.17 27.06 7.52
CA THR A 187 -5.18 27.95 8.68
C THR A 187 -6.42 27.71 9.54
N LYS A 188 -7.61 27.67 8.92
CA LYS A 188 -8.86 27.39 9.64
C LYS A 188 -8.89 25.98 10.24
N GLY A 189 -8.34 25.00 9.54
CA GLY A 189 -8.22 23.62 10.04
C GLY A 189 -7.34 23.55 11.28
N CYS A 190 -6.14 24.12 11.22
CA CYS A 190 -5.23 24.18 12.36
C CYS A 190 -5.84 24.92 13.55
N LEU A 191 -6.54 26.04 13.33
CA LEU A 191 -7.25 26.77 14.38
C LEU A 191 -8.37 25.95 15.02
N ARG A 192 -9.21 25.32 14.20
CA ARG A 192 -10.33 24.48 14.67
C ARG A 192 -9.86 23.30 15.52
N GLU A 193 -8.72 22.72 15.14
CA GLU A 193 -8.15 21.53 15.78
C GLU A 193 -7.14 21.89 16.89
N GLY A 194 -6.91 23.18 17.14
CA GLY A 194 -6.02 23.67 18.20
C GLY A 194 -4.54 23.31 17.98
N LEU A 195 -4.07 23.30 16.73
CA LEU A 195 -2.75 22.77 16.35
C LEU A 195 -1.64 23.81 16.23
N ALA A 196 -1.81 25.01 16.79
CA ALA A 196 -0.79 26.05 16.72
C ALA A 196 0.53 25.54 17.34
N GLY A 197 1.59 25.41 16.52
CA GLY A 197 2.92 24.93 16.92
C GLY A 197 3.04 23.42 17.13
N GLY A 198 2.01 22.63 16.79
CA GLY A 198 2.04 21.17 16.89
C GLY A 198 2.64 20.48 15.65
N PRO A 199 3.28 19.31 15.79
CA PRO A 199 3.83 18.57 14.65
C PRO A 199 2.69 17.98 13.80
N LEU A 200 2.41 18.59 12.65
CA LEU A 200 1.44 18.11 11.67
C LEU A 200 2.13 17.86 10.33
N VAL A 201 1.90 16.68 9.74
CA VAL A 201 2.24 16.40 8.35
C VAL A 201 1.01 16.63 7.48
N LEU A 202 1.13 17.48 6.47
CA LEU A 202 0.11 17.64 5.44
C LEU A 202 0.55 16.92 4.16
N HIS A 203 -0.15 15.84 3.83
CA HIS A 203 0.09 15.04 2.66
C HIS A 203 -0.83 15.39 1.50
N SER A 204 -0.26 15.51 0.31
CA SER A 204 -0.94 16.05 -0.85
C SER A 204 -0.52 15.38 -2.15
N ASP A 205 -1.37 15.46 -3.16
CA ASP A 205 -0.97 15.12 -4.52
C ASP A 205 -0.10 16.23 -5.14
N ASN A 206 0.20 16.11 -6.44
CA ASN A 206 1.09 17.03 -7.16
C ASN A 206 0.35 18.18 -7.88
N GLY A 207 -0.91 18.46 -7.50
CA GLY A 207 -1.76 19.49 -8.10
C GLY A 207 -1.20 20.92 -8.02
N SER A 208 -1.71 21.80 -8.88
CA SER A 208 -1.28 23.20 -9.00
C SER A 208 -1.50 24.00 -7.73
N ALA A 209 -2.69 23.93 -7.13
CA ALA A 209 -2.99 24.59 -5.86
C ALA A 209 -2.04 24.15 -4.73
N MET A 210 -1.56 22.90 -4.80
CA MET A 210 -0.70 22.32 -3.77
C MET A 210 0.75 22.82 -3.83
N LYS A 211 1.17 23.37 -4.96
CA LYS A 211 2.53 23.88 -5.20
C LYS A 211 2.65 25.40 -5.09
N GLY A 212 1.53 26.09 -4.87
CA GLY A 212 1.50 27.54 -4.77
C GLY A 212 2.47 28.07 -3.70
N ALA A 213 3.10 29.22 -3.97
CA ALA A 213 4.01 29.86 -3.02
C ALA A 213 3.28 30.24 -1.72
N THR A 214 2.06 30.77 -1.85
CA THR A 214 1.18 31.14 -0.73
C THR A 214 0.95 29.98 0.23
N MET A 215 0.53 28.82 -0.29
CA MET A 215 0.29 27.61 0.52
C MET A 215 1.57 27.13 1.22
N ARG A 216 2.71 27.20 0.54
CA ARG A 216 4.01 26.82 1.13
C ARG A 216 4.43 27.75 2.27
N ALA A 217 4.25 29.07 2.11
CA ALA A 217 4.52 30.03 3.17
C ALA A 217 3.65 29.75 4.41
N THR A 218 2.35 29.54 4.21
CA THR A 218 1.43 29.21 5.31
C THR A 218 1.80 27.91 6.03
N MET A 219 2.24 26.88 5.30
CA MET A 219 2.72 25.64 5.94
C MET A 219 3.94 25.92 6.84
N VAL A 220 4.88 26.76 6.40
CA VAL A 220 6.05 27.15 7.21
C VAL A 220 5.60 27.93 8.45
N ASP A 221 4.73 28.92 8.30
CA ASP A 221 4.26 29.78 9.39
C ASP A 221 3.49 28.98 10.47
N LEU A 222 2.75 27.95 10.05
CA LEU A 222 2.00 27.06 10.95
C LEU A 222 2.83 25.90 11.50
N GLY A 223 4.10 25.73 11.09
CA GLY A 223 4.94 24.61 11.48
C GLY A 223 4.51 23.26 10.89
N VAL A 224 3.79 23.27 9.77
CA VAL A 224 3.26 22.09 9.08
C VAL A 224 4.29 21.53 8.10
N GLN A 225 4.62 20.25 8.23
CA GLN A 225 5.52 19.56 7.32
C GLN A 225 4.78 19.10 6.06
N SER A 226 5.23 19.54 4.89
CA SER A 226 4.67 19.09 3.61
C SER A 226 5.13 17.68 3.24
N SER A 227 4.21 16.86 2.75
CA SER A 227 4.49 15.55 2.15
C SER A 227 3.77 15.45 0.80
N PHE A 228 4.47 15.01 -0.25
CA PHE A 228 3.92 14.97 -1.61
C PHE A 228 3.97 13.56 -2.20
N ASN A 229 2.97 13.23 -3.04
CA ASN A 229 3.00 12.03 -3.88
C ASN A 229 4.23 12.00 -4.78
N ARG A 230 4.65 10.78 -5.16
CA ARG A 230 5.68 10.61 -6.18
C ARG A 230 5.16 11.17 -7.51
N PRO A 231 6.01 11.86 -8.30
CA PRO A 231 5.64 12.28 -9.64
C PRO A 231 5.16 11.07 -10.47
N ARG A 232 3.97 11.16 -11.05
CA ARG A 232 3.35 10.13 -11.93
C ARG A 232 2.89 8.84 -11.23
N VAL A 233 2.55 8.90 -9.94
CA VAL A 233 1.82 7.83 -9.24
C VAL A 233 0.51 8.42 -8.70
N SER A 234 -0.63 8.08 -9.32
CA SER A 234 -1.95 8.57 -8.88
C SER A 234 -2.39 7.97 -7.54
N ASN A 235 -1.91 6.77 -7.21
CA ASN A 235 -2.47 5.94 -6.14
C ASN A 235 -1.98 6.30 -4.71
N ASP A 236 -1.11 7.30 -4.56
CA ASP A 236 -0.47 7.60 -3.27
C ASP A 236 -1.42 8.43 -2.32
N ASN A 237 -2.60 8.91 -2.77
CA ASN A 237 -3.63 9.57 -1.93
C ASN A 237 -4.93 8.75 -1.74
N ALA A 238 -4.80 7.45 -1.46
CA ALA A 238 -5.93 6.52 -1.33
C ALA A 238 -7.00 6.93 -0.29
N PHE A 239 -6.63 7.74 0.72
CA PHE A 239 -7.56 8.19 1.75
C PHE A 239 -8.53 9.28 1.31
N ALA A 240 -8.09 10.19 0.43
CA ALA A 240 -8.97 11.16 -0.21
C ALA A 240 -9.87 10.47 -1.24
N GLU A 241 -9.32 9.60 -2.09
CA GLU A 241 -10.09 8.83 -3.07
C GLU A 241 -11.22 8.02 -2.43
N SER A 242 -10.90 7.31 -1.34
CA SER A 242 -11.92 6.54 -0.61
C SER A 242 -13.01 7.45 -0.03
N LEU A 243 -12.67 8.68 0.37
CA LEU A 243 -13.65 9.62 0.89
C LEU A 243 -14.58 10.12 -0.22
N PHE A 244 -14.05 10.52 -1.37
CA PHE A 244 -14.88 10.96 -2.50
C PHE A 244 -15.77 9.86 -3.02
N ARG A 245 -15.30 8.61 -2.99
CA ARG A 245 -16.17 7.46 -3.22
C ARG A 245 -17.29 7.41 -2.18
N THR A 246 -17.00 7.50 -0.88
CA THR A 246 -18.07 7.54 0.13
C THR A 246 -19.05 8.69 -0.10
N ALA A 247 -18.57 9.88 -0.51
CA ALA A 247 -19.42 11.01 -0.84
C ALA A 247 -20.37 10.70 -2.00
N LYS A 248 -19.84 10.19 -3.12
CA LYS A 248 -20.61 9.90 -4.34
C LYS A 248 -21.64 8.78 -4.17
N TYR A 249 -21.40 7.84 -3.28
CA TYR A 249 -22.28 6.68 -3.07
C TYR A 249 -23.16 6.79 -1.82
N CYS A 250 -23.11 7.90 -1.08
CA CYS A 250 -24.02 8.09 0.06
C CYS A 250 -25.42 8.52 -0.42
N ALA A 251 -26.44 8.18 0.37
CA ALA A 251 -27.83 8.54 0.07
C ALA A 251 -28.10 10.06 0.03
N LEU A 252 -27.16 10.87 0.54
CA LEU A 252 -27.26 12.33 0.48
C LEU A 252 -26.80 12.90 -0.87
N TRP A 253 -26.10 12.13 -1.70
CA TRP A 253 -25.55 12.62 -2.97
C TRP A 253 -26.67 13.17 -3.86
N PRO A 254 -26.52 14.39 -4.42
CA PRO A 254 -27.60 15.01 -5.17
C PRO A 254 -27.79 14.33 -6.52
N GLU A 255 -29.06 14.14 -6.91
CA GLU A 255 -29.42 13.60 -8.24
C GLU A 255 -29.18 14.62 -9.37
N LYS A 256 -29.23 15.92 -9.04
CA LYS A 256 -29.07 17.03 -9.98
C LYS A 256 -27.81 17.84 -9.63
N PRO A 257 -27.18 18.49 -10.64
CA PRO A 257 -26.11 19.46 -10.40
C PRO A 257 -26.54 20.60 -9.47
N PHE A 258 -25.57 21.24 -8.80
CA PHE A 258 -25.84 22.35 -7.89
C PHE A 258 -26.20 23.63 -8.65
N ALA A 259 -27.29 24.30 -8.23
CA ALA A 259 -27.72 25.54 -8.87
C ALA A 259 -26.84 26.73 -8.46
N THR A 260 -26.47 26.79 -7.18
CA THR A 260 -25.65 27.87 -6.62
C THR A 260 -24.48 27.35 -5.80
N LEU A 261 -23.49 28.23 -5.56
CA LEU A 261 -22.36 27.94 -4.67
C LEU A 261 -22.84 27.60 -3.25
N ASP A 262 -23.89 28.27 -2.78
CA ASP A 262 -24.43 28.05 -1.44
C ASP A 262 -25.17 26.71 -1.33
N ASP A 263 -25.85 26.24 -2.38
CA ASP A 263 -26.41 24.88 -2.40
C ASP A 263 -25.32 23.83 -2.23
N ALA A 264 -24.19 24.01 -2.93
CA ALA A 264 -23.04 23.14 -2.83
C ALA A 264 -22.42 23.16 -1.42
N ARG A 265 -22.26 24.36 -0.83
CA ARG A 265 -21.76 24.52 0.55
C ARG A 265 -22.68 23.85 1.57
N GLN A 266 -23.98 24.07 1.48
CA GLN A 266 -24.95 23.47 2.39
C GLN A 266 -24.94 21.94 2.28
N TRP A 267 -24.85 21.42 1.05
CA TRP A 267 -24.73 19.98 0.85
C TRP A 267 -23.45 19.41 1.48
N VAL A 268 -22.30 20.04 1.22
CA VAL A 268 -21.02 19.61 1.80
C VAL A 268 -21.08 19.64 3.33
N GLN A 269 -21.67 20.67 3.94
CA GLN A 269 -21.83 20.74 5.40
C GLN A 269 -22.66 19.57 5.95
N ARG A 270 -23.82 19.27 5.33
CA ARG A 270 -24.65 18.12 5.72
C ARG A 270 -23.89 16.80 5.56
N PHE A 271 -23.16 16.65 4.45
CA PHE A 271 -22.33 15.47 4.22
C PHE A 271 -21.26 15.31 5.29
N VAL A 272 -20.52 16.37 5.62
CA VAL A 272 -19.45 16.34 6.62
C VAL A 272 -19.99 15.98 8.00
N GLN A 273 -21.12 16.58 8.40
CA GLN A 273 -21.77 16.27 9.68
C GLN A 273 -22.18 14.79 9.73
N TRP A 274 -22.84 14.29 8.69
CA TRP A 274 -23.21 12.88 8.60
C TRP A 274 -21.97 11.96 8.60
N TYR A 275 -20.96 12.28 7.80
CA TYR A 275 -19.76 11.46 7.65
C TYR A 275 -18.97 11.38 8.97
N ASN A 276 -18.77 12.52 9.65
CA ASN A 276 -18.01 12.53 10.89
C ASN A 276 -18.79 11.92 12.06
N GLU A 277 -20.10 12.18 12.18
CA GLU A 277 -20.84 11.87 13.42
C GLU A 277 -21.81 10.69 13.30
N LYS A 278 -22.18 10.26 12.09
CA LYS A 278 -23.18 9.17 11.89
C LYS A 278 -22.65 8.00 11.07
N HIS A 279 -21.72 8.23 10.15
CA HIS A 279 -21.23 7.16 9.26
C HIS A 279 -20.34 6.15 10.02
N CYS A 280 -20.83 4.92 10.15
CA CYS A 280 -20.06 3.81 10.73
C CYS A 280 -18.98 3.33 9.75
N HIS A 281 -17.75 3.78 9.94
CA HIS A 281 -16.66 3.52 9.00
C HIS A 281 -16.11 2.10 9.18
N SER A 282 -16.15 1.27 8.13
CA SER A 282 -15.75 -0.15 8.19
C SER A 282 -14.29 -0.35 8.61
N ALA A 283 -13.38 0.47 8.08
CA ALA A 283 -11.96 0.45 8.46
C ALA A 283 -11.72 0.85 9.93
N LEU A 284 -12.69 1.49 10.59
CA LEU A 284 -12.64 1.87 12.01
C LEU A 284 -13.45 0.91 12.89
N LYS A 285 -13.70 -0.32 12.40
CA LYS A 285 -14.57 -1.28 13.08
C LYS A 285 -15.94 -0.69 13.42
N TYR A 286 -16.50 0.10 12.49
CA TYR A 286 -17.82 0.71 12.58
C TYR A 286 -17.96 1.70 13.75
N VAL A 287 -16.86 2.33 14.16
CA VAL A 287 -16.87 3.57 14.94
C VAL A 287 -16.92 4.74 13.96
N THR A 288 -17.58 5.85 14.34
CA THR A 288 -17.62 7.02 13.46
C THR A 288 -16.27 7.74 13.45
N PRO A 289 -15.92 8.45 12.37
CA PRO A 289 -14.68 9.22 12.32
C PRO A 289 -14.53 10.20 13.49
N GLY A 290 -15.61 10.90 13.86
CA GLY A 290 -15.64 11.81 15.00
C GLY A 290 -15.38 11.12 16.34
N GLN A 291 -16.03 9.97 16.59
CA GLN A 291 -15.81 9.17 17.80
C GLN A 291 -14.36 8.68 17.90
N ARG A 292 -13.78 8.21 16.78
CA ARG A 292 -12.38 7.78 16.76
C ARG A 292 -11.44 8.93 17.07
N HIS A 293 -11.72 10.09 16.48
CA HIS A 293 -10.92 11.30 16.65
C HIS A 293 -10.95 11.81 18.11
N ARG A 294 -12.10 11.74 18.78
CA ARG A 294 -12.25 12.08 20.21
C ARG A 294 -11.73 11.03 21.19
N GLY A 295 -11.19 9.91 20.70
CA GLY A 295 -10.64 8.84 21.55
C GLY A 295 -11.69 7.87 22.12
N GLU A 296 -12.95 7.94 21.69
CA GLU A 296 -14.05 7.12 22.22
C GLU A 296 -14.03 5.66 21.72
N ALA A 297 -13.23 5.37 20.69
CA ALA A 297 -13.23 4.09 19.99
C ALA A 297 -12.96 2.88 20.92
N ALA A 298 -11.98 2.99 21.82
CA ALA A 298 -11.60 1.89 22.69
C ALA A 298 -12.77 1.46 23.60
N GLN A 299 -13.42 2.43 24.24
CA GLN A 299 -14.56 2.18 25.12
C GLN A 299 -15.78 1.63 24.35
N LEU A 300 -16.06 2.15 23.16
CA LEU A 300 -17.17 1.67 22.32
C LEU A 300 -16.95 0.23 21.85
N LEU A 301 -15.74 -0.10 21.40
CA LEU A 301 -15.40 -1.44 20.91
C LEU A 301 -15.36 -2.46 22.04
N SER A 302 -14.87 -2.08 23.24
CA SER A 302 -14.93 -2.93 24.43
C SER A 302 -16.37 -3.25 24.83
N ARG A 303 -17.26 -2.25 24.82
CA ARG A 303 -18.70 -2.45 25.10
C ARG A 303 -19.36 -3.40 24.10
N ARG A 304 -19.05 -3.23 22.80
CA ARG A 304 -19.55 -4.13 21.73
C ARG A 304 -19.04 -5.56 21.89
N ARG A 305 -17.77 -5.74 22.25
CA ARG A 305 -17.19 -7.06 22.53
C ARG A 305 -17.93 -7.75 23.67
N ALA A 306 -18.04 -7.09 24.83
CA ALA A 306 -18.71 -7.64 25.99
C ALA A 306 -20.16 -8.06 25.70
N LEU A 307 -20.91 -7.22 24.97
CA LEU A 307 -22.27 -7.55 24.52
C LEU A 307 -22.30 -8.79 23.63
N TYR A 308 -21.42 -8.87 22.63
CA TYR A 308 -21.40 -10.00 21.71
C TYR A 308 -21.03 -11.30 22.43
N GLU A 309 -20.10 -11.24 23.37
CA GLU A 309 -19.72 -12.39 24.20
C GLU A 309 -20.87 -12.82 25.12
N SER A 310 -21.55 -11.88 25.78
CA SER A 310 -22.67 -12.20 26.67
C SER A 310 -23.83 -12.85 25.91
N VAL A 311 -24.21 -12.31 24.74
CA VAL A 311 -25.31 -12.88 23.94
C VAL A 311 -24.90 -14.24 23.34
N ARG A 312 -23.64 -14.41 22.95
CA ARG A 312 -23.13 -15.73 22.49
C ARG A 312 -23.21 -16.78 23.59
N MET A 313 -22.86 -16.42 24.83
CA MET A 313 -22.96 -17.35 25.97
C MET A 313 -24.41 -17.75 26.25
N GLN A 314 -25.38 -16.86 26.02
CA GLN A 314 -26.80 -17.12 26.25
C GLN A 314 -27.45 -18.00 25.17
N ASN A 315 -27.01 -17.92 23.91
CA ASN A 315 -27.62 -18.62 22.78
C ASN A 315 -26.54 -19.20 21.84
N PRO A 316 -25.68 -20.12 22.31
CA PRO A 316 -24.50 -20.58 21.57
C PRO A 316 -24.83 -21.17 20.19
N GLU A 317 -26.01 -21.77 20.02
CA GLU A 317 -26.50 -22.35 18.77
C GLU A 317 -26.67 -21.33 17.62
N ARG A 318 -26.76 -20.03 17.93
CA ARG A 318 -26.83 -18.97 16.90
C ARG A 318 -25.45 -18.61 16.32
N TRP A 319 -24.36 -19.16 16.85
CA TRP A 319 -22.99 -18.88 16.39
C TRP A 319 -22.32 -20.16 15.87
N SER A 320 -21.93 -20.14 14.59
CA SER A 320 -21.08 -21.18 14.00
C SER A 320 -19.58 -21.01 14.34
N GLY A 321 -19.19 -19.92 15.00
CA GLY A 321 -17.81 -19.61 15.33
C GLY A 321 -17.63 -18.47 16.33
N GLY A 322 -16.49 -17.77 16.24
CA GLY A 322 -16.17 -16.63 17.10
C GLY A 322 -17.12 -15.44 16.92
N ILE A 323 -17.12 -14.52 17.89
CA ILE A 323 -17.82 -13.25 17.74
C ILE A 323 -17.13 -12.38 16.68
N ARG A 324 -17.84 -11.35 16.21
CA ARG A 324 -17.26 -10.36 15.30
C ARG A 324 -15.99 -9.74 15.89
N ASN A 325 -14.95 -9.63 15.07
CA ASN A 325 -13.70 -8.97 15.45
C ASN A 325 -13.89 -7.44 15.61
N TRP A 326 -13.78 -6.97 16.85
CA TRP A 326 -13.85 -5.57 17.25
C TRP A 326 -12.49 -4.94 17.54
N ASP A 327 -11.38 -5.61 17.25
CA ASP A 327 -10.02 -5.09 17.46
C ASP A 327 -9.66 -4.07 16.40
N LEU A 328 -9.42 -2.83 16.84
CA LEU A 328 -8.94 -1.77 15.99
C LEU A 328 -7.42 -1.81 15.93
N THR A 329 -6.87 -2.02 14.73
CA THR A 329 -5.42 -2.00 14.48
C THR A 329 -4.82 -0.65 14.85
N GLY A 330 -3.58 -0.66 15.35
CA GLY A 330 -2.87 0.50 15.90
C GLY A 330 -2.52 1.60 14.88
N PRO A 331 -1.23 1.92 14.66
CA PRO A 331 -0.83 3.04 13.81
C PRO A 331 -1.40 2.93 12.40
N VAL A 332 -1.77 4.08 11.82
CA VAL A 332 -2.23 4.21 10.44
C VAL A 332 -1.10 4.76 9.59
N TYR A 333 -0.73 4.02 8.57
CA TYR A 333 0.29 4.44 7.62
C TYR A 333 -0.35 5.10 6.40
N LEU A 334 0.28 6.18 5.96
CA LEU A 334 -0.06 6.85 4.70
C LEU A 334 0.22 5.94 3.50
N ASN A 335 1.43 5.39 3.44
CA ASN A 335 1.89 4.44 2.44
C ASN A 335 2.56 3.27 3.16
N PRO A 336 1.89 2.12 3.37
CA PRO A 336 2.50 1.02 4.09
C PRO A 336 3.70 0.47 3.31
N GLU A 337 4.84 0.27 3.98
CA GLU A 337 5.95 -0.46 3.40
C GLU A 337 5.53 -1.91 3.13
N ARG A 338 6.08 -2.55 2.09
CA ARG A 338 5.69 -3.91 1.68
C ARG A 338 5.81 -4.96 2.81
N ALA A 339 6.63 -4.71 3.82
CA ALA A 339 6.77 -5.58 4.98
C ALA A 339 5.63 -5.44 6.02
N GLN A 340 4.87 -4.34 6.00
CA GLN A 340 3.80 -4.01 6.95
C GLN A 340 2.41 -3.87 6.31
N ALA A 341 2.30 -4.05 4.98
CA ALA A 341 1.01 -4.11 4.33
C ALA A 341 0.20 -5.27 4.93
N PRO A 342 -0.97 -5.05 5.55
CA PRO A 342 -1.81 -6.15 5.99
C PRO A 342 -2.12 -6.99 4.75
N ALA A 343 -1.87 -8.30 4.84
CA ALA A 343 -2.20 -9.25 3.80
C ALA A 343 -3.64 -8.93 3.34
N GLN A 344 -3.77 -8.39 2.12
CA GLN A 344 -5.08 -8.09 1.56
C GLN A 344 -5.85 -9.40 1.59
N MET A 345 -6.83 -9.51 2.49
CA MET A 345 -7.83 -10.56 2.44
C MET A 345 -8.56 -10.37 1.13
N TYR A 346 -8.07 -11.08 0.11
CA TYR A 346 -8.74 -11.27 -1.15
C TYR A 346 -10.10 -11.87 -0.81
N LYS A 347 -11.16 -11.06 -0.87
CA LYS A 347 -12.51 -11.59 -0.86
C LYS A 347 -12.72 -12.18 -2.25
N PRO A 348 -12.95 -13.49 -2.40
CA PRO A 348 -13.39 -14.02 -3.67
C PRO A 348 -14.71 -13.32 -4.04
N ALA A 349 -14.79 -12.87 -5.28
CA ALA A 349 -16.06 -12.43 -5.85
C ALA A 349 -17.03 -13.61 -5.77
N ALA A 350 -18.21 -13.36 -5.19
CA ALA A 350 -19.35 -14.26 -5.28
C ALA A 350 -20.04 -14.07 -6.62
#